data_AF-I0YUT4-F1
#
_entry.id   AF-I0YUT4-F1
#
_cell.length_a   1.000
_cell.length_b   1.000
_cell.length_c   1.000
_cell.angle_alpha   90.00
_cell.angle_beta   90.00
_cell.angle_gamma   90.00
#
_symmetry.space_group_name_H-M   'P 1'
#
loop_
_entity.id
_entity.type
_entity.pdbx_description
1 polymer ?
#
loop_
_entity_poly.entity_id
_entity_poly.type
_entity_poly.pdbx_seq_one_letter_code
_entity_poly.pdbx_strand_id
1 'polypeptide(L)'
;MARDAQRVQMQQREEAAKAVEAAALADLSKQRQVQAVREQSEDLRLLRSAVDEAKAAMQRRQQERDQQLLKAEEKGYSLALDSLMEAERQEALEAEKAEEHSRKSKGAHSLQALQQQMAEKAAELAASQAQVDREKAMIDAIVARIDAEDAAAANRKRGKQAALSQSLQEQQRLRASLQAEAKEAEADEDKRRQEYLEAKQTLENQQAASKAAKKERADWAYDQLKQQKEEEARRREKEEDLINLLRAEEEAERDRRAADTARARQEKLRAEMLAANQAMLRLKEERAAQAKQEEQRLRQEMLADMAAQERLEQMSAQRARLRRAEHARAVDRLLQQKRATEDAAQAKELAAEAAKEAMEQKRSAILQEERMKLLREAAAVRQCLPPGTLTADDVALMRQANLL
;
A
#
# COMPACT_ATOMS: atom_id res chain seq x y z
N MET A 1 -181.79 -50.05 2.72
CA MET A 1 -181.11 -49.58 3.95
C MET A 1 -179.92 -48.65 3.69
N ALA A 2 -179.06 -48.85 2.67
CA ALA A 2 -177.89 -47.98 2.43
C ALA A 2 -178.17 -46.61 1.73
N ARG A 3 -179.25 -46.49 0.93
CA ARG A 3 -179.54 -45.25 0.16
C ARG A 3 -180.16 -44.11 0.99
N ASP A 4 -180.95 -44.41 2.01
CA ASP A 4 -181.62 -43.39 2.83
C ASP A 4 -180.65 -42.74 3.84
N ALA A 5 -179.71 -43.51 4.40
CA ALA A 5 -178.64 -42.97 5.24
C ALA A 5 -177.72 -42.01 4.45
N GLN A 6 -177.51 -42.28 3.16
CA GLN A 6 -176.69 -41.45 2.29
C GLN A 6 -177.36 -40.10 1.96
N ARG A 7 -178.69 -40.08 1.83
CA ARG A 7 -179.47 -38.86 1.54
C ARG A 7 -179.52 -37.91 2.73
N VAL A 8 -179.72 -38.45 3.94
CA VAL A 8 -179.68 -37.67 5.18
C VAL A 8 -178.25 -37.16 5.47
N GLN A 9 -177.21 -37.96 5.22
CA GLN A 9 -175.82 -37.48 5.33
C GLN A 9 -175.49 -36.37 4.32
N MET A 10 -176.00 -36.45 3.07
CA MET A 10 -175.78 -35.39 2.08
C MET A 10 -176.46 -34.08 2.47
N GLN A 11 -177.69 -34.13 3.01
CA GLN A 11 -178.37 -32.94 3.50
C GLN A 11 -177.66 -32.32 4.71
N GLN A 12 -177.24 -33.14 5.68
CA GLN A 12 -176.44 -32.66 6.82
C GLN A 12 -175.10 -32.05 6.40
N ARG A 13 -174.46 -32.58 5.33
CA ARG A 13 -173.23 -32.02 4.76
C ARG A 13 -173.48 -30.71 4.02
N GLU A 14 -174.57 -30.59 3.27
CA GLU A 14 -174.94 -29.33 2.60
C GLU A 14 -175.28 -28.23 3.62
N GLU A 15 -175.98 -28.56 4.70
CA GLU A 15 -176.27 -27.61 5.78
C GLU A 15 -175.00 -27.20 6.53
N ALA A 16 -174.09 -28.14 6.83
CA ALA A 16 -172.80 -27.84 7.42
C ALA A 16 -171.91 -27.02 6.47
N ALA A 17 -171.91 -27.29 5.17
CA ALA A 17 -171.17 -26.50 4.18
C ALA A 17 -171.70 -25.07 4.10
N LYS A 18 -173.04 -24.88 4.07
CA LYS A 18 -173.66 -23.54 4.12
C LYS A 18 -173.33 -22.81 5.42
N ALA A 19 -173.27 -23.50 6.55
CA ALA A 19 -172.88 -22.90 7.84
C ALA A 19 -171.39 -22.47 7.86
N VAL A 20 -170.49 -23.26 7.27
CA VAL A 20 -169.06 -22.93 7.14
C VAL A 20 -168.85 -21.78 6.16
N GLU A 21 -169.55 -21.77 5.03
CA GLU A 21 -169.51 -20.66 4.06
C GLU A 21 -170.05 -19.37 4.68
N ALA A 22 -171.14 -19.45 5.45
CA ALA A 22 -171.68 -18.31 6.18
C ALA A 22 -170.70 -17.79 7.25
N ALA A 23 -170.01 -18.69 7.96
CA ALA A 23 -168.97 -18.32 8.93
C ALA A 23 -167.75 -17.68 8.26
N ALA A 24 -167.27 -18.23 7.13
CA ALA A 24 -166.16 -17.68 6.36
C ALA A 24 -166.50 -16.31 5.74
N LEU A 25 -167.73 -16.14 5.24
CA LEU A 25 -168.24 -14.84 4.77
C LEU A 25 -168.35 -13.84 5.92
N ALA A 26 -168.77 -14.29 7.11
CA ALA A 26 -168.79 -13.45 8.30
C ALA A 26 -167.38 -13.04 8.77
N ASP A 27 -166.40 -13.93 8.71
CA ASP A 27 -165.01 -13.62 9.07
C ASP A 27 -164.32 -12.75 8.02
N LEU A 28 -164.58 -12.96 6.73
CA LEU A 28 -164.13 -12.06 5.68
C LEU A 28 -164.79 -10.68 5.80
N SER A 29 -166.08 -10.63 6.14
CA SER A 29 -166.79 -9.39 6.44
C SER A 29 -166.19 -8.67 7.65
N LYS A 30 -165.87 -9.40 8.73
CA LYS A 30 -165.17 -8.86 9.90
C LYS A 30 -163.76 -8.37 9.56
N GLN A 31 -162.98 -9.11 8.77
CA GLN A 31 -161.65 -8.68 8.35
C GLN A 31 -161.72 -7.44 7.46
N ARG A 32 -162.71 -7.37 6.55
CA ARG A 32 -162.99 -6.18 5.74
C ARG A 32 -163.47 -5.02 6.60
N GLN A 33 -164.30 -5.24 7.62
CA GLN A 33 -164.69 -4.22 8.59
C GLN A 33 -163.48 -3.75 9.41
N VAL A 34 -162.62 -4.66 9.89
CA VAL A 34 -161.39 -4.32 10.62
C VAL A 34 -160.40 -3.57 9.73
N GLN A 35 -160.28 -3.95 8.46
CA GLN A 35 -159.44 -3.26 7.49
C GLN A 35 -160.00 -1.88 7.14
N ALA A 36 -161.31 -1.76 6.92
CA ALA A 36 -161.99 -0.49 6.72
C ALA A 36 -161.83 0.43 7.94
N VAL A 37 -161.96 -0.09 9.17
CA VAL A 37 -161.70 0.66 10.41
C VAL A 37 -160.23 1.06 10.52
N ARG A 38 -159.28 0.21 10.12
CA ARG A 38 -157.84 0.54 10.09
C ARG A 38 -157.49 1.64 9.06
N GLU A 39 -158.20 1.68 7.94
CA GLU A 39 -157.97 2.64 6.85
C GLU A 39 -158.74 3.96 7.08
N GLN A 40 -159.91 3.92 7.73
CA GLN A 40 -160.76 5.09 8.01
C GLN A 40 -160.46 5.76 9.36
N SER A 41 -159.89 5.05 10.34
CA SER A 41 -159.52 5.62 11.63
C SER A 41 -158.18 6.38 11.52
N GLU A 42 -158.23 7.69 11.74
CA GLU A 42 -157.03 8.54 11.77
C GLU A 42 -156.04 8.11 12.85
N ASP A 43 -156.52 7.71 14.03
CA ASP A 43 -155.69 7.28 15.16
C ASP A 43 -154.83 6.06 14.83
N LEU A 44 -155.40 5.07 14.12
CA LEU A 44 -154.66 3.88 13.71
C LEU A 44 -153.63 4.18 12.62
N ARG A 45 -153.90 5.14 11.73
CA ARG A 45 -152.95 5.61 10.72
C ARG A 45 -151.78 6.38 11.37
N LEU A 46 -152.09 7.25 12.34
CA LEU A 46 -151.08 7.98 13.12
C LEU A 46 -150.19 7.03 13.92
N LEU A 47 -150.79 6.03 14.58
CA LEU A 47 -150.03 5.01 15.31
C LEU A 47 -149.12 4.20 14.38
N ARG A 48 -149.59 3.85 13.17
CA ARG A 48 -148.76 3.14 12.19
C ARG A 48 -147.60 3.99 11.67
N SER A 49 -147.83 5.27 11.35
CA SER A 49 -146.75 6.20 10.98
C SER A 49 -145.72 6.30 12.10
N ALA A 50 -146.16 6.46 13.35
CA ALA A 50 -145.28 6.53 14.51
C ALA A 50 -144.46 5.23 14.72
N VAL A 51 -145.07 4.06 14.50
CA VAL A 51 -144.37 2.76 14.57
C VAL A 51 -143.34 2.61 13.43
N ASP A 52 -143.67 3.02 12.21
CA ASP A 52 -142.76 2.93 11.08
C ASP A 52 -141.60 3.95 11.20
N GLU A 53 -141.87 5.15 11.73
CA GLU A 53 -140.87 6.14 12.12
C GLU A 53 -139.95 5.62 13.25
N ALA A 54 -140.51 4.95 14.25
CA ALA A 54 -139.75 4.32 15.33
C ALA A 54 -138.83 3.20 14.82
N LYS A 55 -139.29 2.37 13.86
CA LYS A 55 -138.45 1.36 13.19
C LYS A 55 -137.34 2.00 12.38
N ALA A 56 -137.62 3.07 11.64
CA ALA A 56 -136.60 3.82 10.91
C ALA A 56 -135.59 4.50 11.86
N ALA A 57 -136.04 5.00 13.01
CA ALA A 57 -135.17 5.52 14.06
C ALA A 57 -134.29 4.42 14.69
N MET A 58 -134.85 3.23 14.93
CA MET A 58 -134.10 2.07 15.41
C MET A 58 -133.02 1.63 14.41
N GLN A 59 -133.35 1.55 13.12
CA GLN A 59 -132.39 1.22 12.06
C GLN A 59 -131.28 2.27 11.93
N ARG A 60 -131.63 3.57 11.98
CA ARG A 60 -130.63 4.66 11.99
C ARG A 60 -129.69 4.56 13.20
N ARG A 61 -130.24 4.29 14.39
CA ARG A 61 -129.44 4.08 15.60
C ARG A 61 -128.52 2.86 15.50
N GLN A 62 -128.96 1.79 14.83
CA GLN A 62 -128.13 0.63 14.55
C GLN A 62 -127.01 0.97 13.56
N GLN A 63 -127.30 1.68 12.46
CA GLN A 63 -126.30 2.14 11.50
C GLN A 63 -125.27 3.08 12.14
N GLU A 64 -125.70 4.02 12.99
CA GLU A 64 -124.80 4.89 13.74
C GLU A 64 -123.88 4.09 14.67
N ARG A 65 -124.40 3.06 15.34
CA ARG A 65 -123.61 2.17 16.19
C ARG A 65 -122.58 1.39 15.36
N ASP A 66 -122.98 0.82 14.23
CA ASP A 66 -122.09 0.08 13.33
C ASP A 66 -121.00 1.00 12.75
N GLN A 67 -121.36 2.23 12.37
CA GLN A 67 -120.40 3.23 11.91
C GLN A 67 -119.43 3.65 13.03
N GLN A 68 -119.90 3.77 14.28
CA GLN A 68 -119.03 4.05 15.42
C GLN A 68 -118.05 2.90 15.69
N LEU A 69 -118.50 1.65 15.55
CA LEU A 69 -117.64 0.47 15.67
C LEU A 69 -116.57 0.46 14.58
N LEU A 70 -116.95 0.65 13.31
CA LEU A 70 -116.00 0.75 12.20
C LEU A 70 -114.97 1.86 12.41
N LYS A 71 -115.40 3.06 12.81
CA LYS A 71 -114.50 4.17 13.11
C LYS A 71 -113.57 3.87 14.29
N ALA A 72 -114.02 3.10 15.28
CA ALA A 72 -113.18 2.69 16.39
C ALA A 72 -112.13 1.65 15.96
N GLU A 73 -112.52 0.70 15.11
CA GLU A 73 -111.61 -0.27 14.50
C GLU A 73 -110.58 0.41 13.60
N GLU A 74 -111.00 1.29 12.69
CA GLU A 74 -110.11 2.08 11.82
C GLU A 74 -109.10 2.90 12.62
N LYS A 75 -109.53 3.54 13.71
CA LYS A 75 -108.63 4.24 14.64
C LYS A 75 -107.66 3.27 15.34
N GLY A 76 -108.12 2.08 15.71
CA GLY A 76 -107.26 1.03 16.27
C GLY A 76 -106.18 0.60 15.28
N TYR A 77 -106.56 0.36 14.03
CA TYR A 77 -105.62 0.04 12.95
C TYR A 77 -104.66 1.17 12.65
N SER A 78 -105.12 2.44 12.60
CA SER A 78 -104.24 3.57 12.34
C SER A 78 -103.22 3.75 13.45
N LEU A 79 -103.64 3.64 14.72
CA LEU A 79 -102.73 3.72 15.88
C LEU A 79 -101.71 2.57 15.88
N ALA A 80 -102.14 1.35 15.54
CA ALA A 80 -101.24 0.21 15.42
C ALA A 80 -100.22 0.42 14.28
N LEU A 81 -100.67 0.95 13.14
CA LEU A 81 -99.80 1.27 12.01
C LEU A 81 -98.80 2.37 12.36
N ASP A 82 -99.24 3.46 13.00
CA ASP A 82 -98.38 4.55 13.45
C ASP A 82 -97.31 4.02 14.43
N SER A 83 -97.71 3.16 15.37
CA SER A 83 -96.77 2.55 16.33
C SER A 83 -95.73 1.66 15.65
N LEU A 84 -96.10 0.92 14.60
CA LEU A 84 -95.18 0.10 13.82
C LEU A 84 -94.19 0.98 13.05
N MET A 85 -94.69 2.02 12.38
CA MET A 85 -93.86 2.97 11.63
C MET A 85 -92.88 3.72 12.53
N GLU A 86 -93.30 4.09 13.74
CA GLU A 86 -92.41 4.70 14.75
C GLU A 86 -91.34 3.72 15.23
N ALA A 87 -91.67 2.45 15.43
CA ALA A 87 -90.70 1.41 15.80
C ALA A 87 -89.67 1.16 14.70
N GLU A 88 -90.10 1.02 13.44
CA GLU A 88 -89.19 0.87 12.28
C GLU A 88 -88.27 2.10 12.11
N ARG A 89 -88.81 3.31 12.33
CA ARG A 89 -88.01 4.54 12.31
C ARG A 89 -86.96 4.54 13.43
N GLN A 90 -87.32 4.10 14.64
CA GLN A 90 -86.38 4.00 15.76
C GLN A 90 -85.27 2.99 15.47
N GLU A 91 -85.62 1.81 14.95
CA GLU A 91 -84.66 0.78 14.56
C GLU A 91 -83.70 1.28 13.46
N ALA A 92 -84.22 2.00 12.46
CA ALA A 92 -83.40 2.62 11.43
C ALA A 92 -82.42 3.68 12.00
N LEU A 93 -82.87 4.50 12.95
CA LEU A 93 -82.01 5.49 13.62
C LEU A 93 -80.94 4.83 14.50
N GLU A 94 -81.26 3.71 15.15
CA GLU A 94 -80.29 2.94 15.94
C GLU A 94 -79.25 2.26 15.05
N ALA A 95 -79.68 1.70 13.90
CA ALA A 95 -78.79 1.14 12.90
C ALA A 95 -77.83 2.20 12.32
N GLU A 96 -78.34 3.39 11.99
CA GLU A 96 -77.52 4.50 11.50
C GLU A 96 -76.48 4.95 12.55
N LYS A 97 -76.89 5.10 13.82
CA LYS A 97 -75.97 5.41 14.92
C LYS A 97 -74.90 4.33 15.12
N ALA A 98 -75.28 3.06 15.01
CA ALA A 98 -74.36 1.94 15.13
C ALA A 98 -73.33 1.91 13.99
N GLU A 99 -73.77 2.17 12.74
CA GLU A 99 -72.87 2.34 11.61
C GLU A 99 -71.93 3.52 11.80
N GLU A 100 -72.44 4.68 12.24
CA GLU A 100 -71.62 5.86 12.47
C GLU A 100 -70.57 5.61 13.57
N HIS A 101 -70.96 4.93 14.65
CA HIS A 101 -70.03 4.49 15.69
C HIS A 101 -68.98 3.52 15.16
N SER A 102 -69.36 2.57 14.31
CA SER A 102 -68.42 1.65 13.66
C SER A 102 -67.43 2.39 12.76
N ARG A 103 -67.90 3.37 11.98
CA ARG A 103 -67.04 4.23 11.13
C ARG A 103 -66.09 5.07 11.98
N LYS A 104 -66.58 5.71 13.05
CA LYS A 104 -65.75 6.48 14.00
C LYS A 104 -64.71 5.60 14.67
N SER A 105 -65.09 4.41 15.12
CA SER A 105 -64.18 3.43 15.72
C SER A 105 -63.10 3.01 14.72
N LYS A 106 -63.46 2.60 13.50
CA LYS A 106 -62.49 2.26 12.45
C LYS A 106 -61.58 3.43 12.11
N GLY A 107 -62.10 4.66 12.07
CA GLY A 107 -61.32 5.88 11.89
C GLY A 107 -60.31 6.11 13.02
N ALA A 108 -60.73 5.91 14.28
CA ALA A 108 -59.85 6.03 15.44
C ALA A 108 -58.74 4.96 15.44
N HIS A 109 -59.07 3.71 15.11
CA HIS A 109 -58.07 2.64 14.97
C HIS A 109 -57.08 2.93 13.85
N SER A 110 -57.55 3.44 12.72
CA SER A 110 -56.69 3.85 11.60
C SER A 110 -55.75 5.00 12.00
N LEU A 111 -56.26 6.01 12.69
CA LEU A 111 -55.46 7.12 13.21
C LEU A 111 -54.39 6.63 14.20
N GLN A 112 -54.77 5.72 15.10
CA GLN A 112 -53.86 5.13 16.08
C GLN A 112 -52.76 4.31 15.40
N ALA A 113 -53.10 3.50 14.40
CA ALA A 113 -52.12 2.75 13.62
C ALA A 113 -51.14 3.68 12.89
N LEU A 114 -51.65 4.77 12.30
CA LEU A 114 -50.80 5.78 11.65
C LEU A 114 -49.87 6.46 12.65
N GLN A 115 -50.36 6.80 13.84
CA GLN A 115 -49.53 7.36 14.92
C GLN A 115 -48.43 6.40 15.37
N GLN A 116 -48.75 5.09 15.48
CA GLN A 116 -47.75 4.07 15.79
C GLN A 116 -46.68 3.97 14.71
N GLN A 117 -47.05 3.96 13.43
CA GLN A 117 -46.08 3.96 12.32
C GLN A 117 -45.18 5.19 12.33
N MET A 118 -45.72 6.37 12.63
CA MET A 118 -44.93 7.60 12.77
C MET A 118 -43.96 7.53 13.95
N ALA A 119 -44.39 6.97 15.09
CA ALA A 119 -43.55 6.78 16.26
C ALA A 119 -42.41 5.76 15.99
N GLU A 120 -42.71 4.65 15.30
CA GLU A 120 -41.72 3.66 14.88
C GLU A 120 -40.69 4.27 13.93
N LYS A 121 -41.13 5.04 12.93
CA LYS A 121 -40.22 5.74 12.00
C LYS A 121 -39.35 6.77 12.71
N ALA A 122 -39.90 7.51 13.67
CA ALA A 122 -39.13 8.44 14.48
C ALA A 122 -38.09 7.73 15.36
N ALA A 123 -38.45 6.58 15.95
CA ALA A 123 -37.53 5.76 16.74
C ALA A 123 -36.41 5.14 15.87
N GLU A 124 -36.74 4.68 14.67
CA GLU A 124 -35.78 4.16 13.69
C GLU A 124 -34.78 5.25 13.26
N LEU A 125 -35.26 6.46 12.98
CA LEU A 125 -34.41 7.60 12.67
C LEU A 125 -33.49 7.95 13.85
N ALA A 126 -34.03 8.01 15.07
CA ALA A 126 -33.25 8.29 16.28
C ALA A 126 -32.17 7.22 16.53
N ALA A 127 -32.49 5.94 16.30
CA ALA A 127 -31.54 4.83 16.42
C ALA A 127 -30.42 4.93 15.37
N SER A 128 -30.77 5.24 14.11
CA SER A 128 -29.81 5.48 13.04
C SER A 128 -28.89 6.66 13.36
N GLN A 129 -29.45 7.75 13.86
CA GLN A 129 -28.69 8.93 14.27
C GLN A 129 -27.72 8.60 15.41
N ALA A 130 -28.18 7.86 16.42
CA ALA A 130 -27.32 7.39 17.51
C ALA A 130 -26.20 6.45 17.02
N GLN A 131 -26.44 5.65 15.98
CA GLN A 131 -25.40 4.83 15.36
C GLN A 131 -24.36 5.72 14.64
N VAL A 132 -24.80 6.71 13.86
CA VAL A 132 -23.90 7.67 13.21
C VAL A 132 -23.05 8.42 14.24
N ASP A 133 -23.63 8.84 15.36
CA ASP A 133 -22.89 9.50 16.43
C ASP A 133 -21.85 8.57 17.09
N ARG A 134 -22.17 7.29 17.26
CA ARG A 134 -21.21 6.28 17.74
C ARG A 134 -20.08 6.06 16.75
N GLU A 135 -20.39 5.92 15.47
CA GLU A 135 -19.40 5.76 14.39
C GLU A 135 -18.49 6.98 14.31
N LYS A 136 -19.06 8.19 14.39
CA LYS A 136 -18.30 9.43 14.43
C LYS A 136 -17.38 9.50 15.65
N ALA A 137 -17.87 9.20 16.85
CA ALA A 137 -17.04 9.16 18.05
C ALA A 137 -15.90 8.12 17.95
N MET A 138 -16.16 6.98 17.30
CA MET A 138 -15.14 5.97 17.04
C MET A 138 -14.09 6.47 16.03
N ILE A 139 -14.51 7.12 14.95
CA ILE A 139 -13.61 7.74 13.96
C ILE A 139 -12.77 8.83 14.63
N ASP A 140 -13.38 9.72 15.39
CA ASP A 140 -12.68 10.79 16.12
C ASP A 140 -11.64 10.22 17.10
N ALA A 141 -11.97 9.10 17.78
CA ALA A 141 -11.02 8.40 18.65
C ALA A 141 -9.85 7.76 17.87
N ILE A 142 -10.10 7.22 16.67
CA ILE A 142 -9.06 6.68 15.79
C ILE A 142 -8.14 7.81 15.32
N VAL A 143 -8.70 8.94 14.87
CA VAL A 143 -7.94 10.11 14.42
C VAL A 143 -7.07 10.65 15.56
N ALA A 144 -7.65 10.84 16.76
CA ALA A 144 -6.91 11.29 17.93
C ALA A 144 -5.76 10.33 18.32
N ARG A 145 -5.97 9.02 18.13
CA ARG A 145 -4.93 8.01 18.36
C ARG A 145 -3.81 8.10 17.32
N ILE A 146 -4.14 8.30 16.04
CA ILE A 146 -3.14 8.49 14.98
C ILE A 146 -2.30 9.74 15.26
N ASP A 147 -2.95 10.86 15.58
CA ASP A 147 -2.25 12.11 15.90
C ASP A 147 -1.32 11.95 17.11
N ALA A 148 -1.76 11.21 18.13
CA ALA A 148 -0.94 10.91 19.30
C ALA A 148 0.25 10.00 18.97
N GLU A 149 0.05 8.98 18.14
CA GLU A 149 1.12 8.08 17.68
C GLU A 149 2.14 8.85 16.81
N ASP A 150 1.68 9.72 15.92
CA ASP A 150 2.53 10.59 15.09
C ASP A 150 3.32 11.59 15.92
N ALA A 151 2.69 12.25 16.90
CA ALA A 151 3.37 13.14 17.83
C ALA A 151 4.44 12.39 18.66
N ALA A 152 4.13 11.18 19.13
CA ALA A 152 5.08 10.34 19.85
C ALA A 152 6.26 9.91 18.95
N ALA A 153 6.00 9.55 17.68
CA ALA A 153 7.03 9.22 16.71
C ALA A 153 7.94 10.42 16.41
N ALA A 154 7.36 11.61 16.22
CA ALA A 154 8.11 12.86 16.03
C ALA A 154 9.00 13.18 17.24
N ASN A 155 8.47 13.04 18.45
CA ASN A 155 9.23 13.23 19.68
C ASN A 155 10.37 12.21 19.83
N ARG A 156 10.14 10.93 19.50
CA ARG A 156 11.21 9.91 19.46
C ARG A 156 12.30 10.27 18.47
N LYS A 157 11.94 10.76 17.27
CA LYS A 157 12.91 11.20 16.27
C LYS A 157 13.72 12.40 16.76
N ARG A 158 13.07 13.41 17.34
CA ARG A 158 13.74 14.57 17.96
C ARG A 158 14.67 14.15 19.10
N GLY A 159 14.24 13.23 19.97
CA GLY A 159 15.06 12.68 21.05
C GLY A 159 16.31 11.98 20.52
N LYS A 160 16.20 11.14 19.48
CA LYS A 160 17.35 10.50 18.82
C LYS A 160 18.31 11.51 18.19
N GLN A 161 17.78 12.54 17.54
CA GLN A 161 18.59 13.61 16.93
C GLN A 161 19.33 14.42 18.01
N ALA A 162 18.67 14.75 19.12
CA ALA A 162 19.28 15.45 20.25
C ALA A 162 20.38 14.61 20.89
N ALA A 163 20.14 13.32 21.15
CA ALA A 163 21.13 12.40 21.70
C ALA A 163 22.35 12.27 20.78
N LEU A 164 22.14 12.11 19.47
CA LEU A 164 23.23 12.07 18.49
C LEU A 164 24.02 13.38 18.47
N SER A 165 23.34 14.53 18.51
CA SER A 165 23.98 15.84 18.55
C SER A 165 24.85 16.01 19.80
N GLN A 166 24.37 15.56 20.97
CA GLN A 166 25.14 15.56 22.21
C GLN A 166 26.37 14.66 22.10
N SER A 167 26.21 13.42 21.63
CA SER A 167 27.35 12.51 21.44
C SER A 167 28.38 13.04 20.44
N LEU A 168 27.95 13.71 19.37
CA LEU A 168 28.87 14.37 18.42
C LEU A 168 29.62 15.52 19.08
N GLN A 169 28.94 16.34 19.90
CA GLN A 169 29.59 17.41 20.66
C GLN A 169 30.61 16.86 21.67
N GLU A 170 30.29 15.79 22.38
CA GLU A 170 31.22 15.12 23.30
C GLU A 170 32.44 14.58 22.57
N GLN A 171 32.25 13.91 21.43
CA GLN A 171 33.36 13.43 20.60
C GLN A 171 34.21 14.58 20.05
N GLN A 172 33.61 15.70 19.67
CA GLN A 172 34.34 16.89 19.24
C GLN A 172 35.16 17.49 20.38
N ARG A 173 34.59 17.59 21.59
CA ARG A 173 35.31 18.05 22.79
C ARG A 173 36.49 17.14 23.12
N LEU A 174 36.29 15.83 23.09
CA LEU A 174 37.36 14.85 23.33
C LEU A 174 38.46 14.94 22.26
N ARG A 175 38.09 15.08 20.98
CA ARG A 175 39.09 15.29 19.92
C ARG A 175 39.86 16.58 20.12
N ALA A 176 39.19 17.67 20.50
CA ALA A 176 39.83 18.95 20.76
C ALA A 176 40.80 18.87 21.95
N SER A 177 40.43 18.19 23.04
CA SER A 177 41.32 18.01 24.19
C SER A 177 42.54 17.16 23.83
N LEU A 178 42.35 16.04 23.14
CA LEU A 178 43.46 15.20 22.67
C LEU A 178 44.38 15.94 21.69
N GLN A 179 43.83 16.76 20.80
CA GLN A 179 44.62 17.60 19.91
C GLN A 179 45.40 18.68 20.66
N ALA A 180 44.83 19.26 21.73
CA ALA A 180 45.53 20.22 22.57
C ALA A 180 46.69 19.56 23.31
N GLU A 181 46.45 18.40 23.95
CA GLU A 181 47.48 17.61 24.63
C GLU A 181 48.59 17.18 23.67
N ALA A 182 48.24 16.74 22.45
CA ALA A 182 49.22 16.38 21.43
C ALA A 182 50.09 17.57 20.98
N LYS A 183 49.48 18.76 20.82
CA LYS A 183 50.22 19.99 20.50
C LYS A 183 51.13 20.44 21.62
N GLU A 184 50.70 20.29 22.88
CA GLU A 184 51.53 20.61 24.04
C GLU A 184 52.73 19.65 24.13
N ALA A 185 52.50 18.35 23.93
CA ALA A 185 53.57 17.35 23.87
C ALA A 185 54.56 17.62 22.72
N GLU A 186 54.05 17.95 21.52
CA GLU A 186 54.88 18.32 20.37
C GLU A 186 55.71 19.58 20.67
N ALA A 187 55.11 20.60 21.29
CA ALA A 187 55.81 21.82 21.67
C ALA A 187 56.91 21.57 22.71
N ASP A 188 56.72 20.63 23.63
CA ASP A 188 57.74 20.24 24.61
C ASP A 188 58.86 19.41 23.97
N GLU A 189 58.55 18.53 23.02
CA GLU A 189 59.56 17.84 22.22
C GLU A 189 60.36 18.81 21.35
N ASP A 190 59.71 19.83 20.78
CA ASP A 190 60.36 20.91 20.04
C ASP A 190 61.34 21.69 20.89
N LYS A 191 60.95 22.08 22.12
CA LYS A 191 61.85 22.74 23.07
C LYS A 191 63.05 21.85 23.38
N ARG A 192 62.85 20.56 23.65
CA ARG A 192 63.96 19.61 23.90
C ARG A 192 64.89 19.46 22.69
N ARG A 193 64.33 19.45 21.47
CA ARG A 193 65.11 19.45 20.23
C ARG A 193 65.94 20.72 20.09
N GLN A 194 65.36 21.90 20.38
CA GLN A 194 66.06 23.18 20.34
C GLN A 194 67.20 23.22 21.36
N GLU A 195 66.94 22.86 22.62
CA GLU A 195 67.96 22.79 23.67
C GLU A 195 69.12 21.85 23.28
N TYR A 196 68.81 20.69 22.69
CA TYR A 196 69.83 19.76 22.20
C TYR A 196 70.64 20.35 21.03
N LEU A 197 69.99 21.03 20.09
CA LEU A 197 70.66 21.68 18.97
C LEU A 197 71.59 22.81 19.44
N GLU A 198 71.14 23.63 20.39
CA GLU A 198 71.96 24.69 21.00
C GLU A 198 73.16 24.09 21.74
N ALA A 199 72.94 23.05 22.56
CA ALA A 199 74.04 22.33 23.23
C ALA A 199 75.04 21.75 22.23
N LYS A 200 74.57 21.18 21.12
CA LYS A 200 75.45 20.67 20.05
C LYS A 200 76.24 21.81 19.38
N GLN A 201 75.58 22.93 19.06
CA GLN A 201 76.23 24.09 18.46
C GLN A 201 77.29 24.68 19.40
N THR A 202 77.02 24.78 20.71
CA THR A 202 78.03 25.25 21.67
C THR A 202 79.23 24.32 21.73
N LEU A 203 79.03 23.00 21.69
CA LEU A 203 80.11 22.01 21.65
C LEU A 203 80.93 22.10 20.35
N GLU A 204 80.27 22.23 19.20
CA GLU A 204 80.92 22.44 17.91
C GLU A 204 81.73 23.75 17.89
N ASN A 205 81.18 24.82 18.44
CA ASN A 205 81.87 26.11 18.58
C ASN A 205 83.08 26.01 19.52
N GLN A 206 82.97 25.29 20.64
CA GLN A 206 84.10 25.03 21.54
C GLN A 206 85.19 24.19 20.87
N GLN A 207 84.81 23.17 20.08
CA GLN A 207 85.77 22.39 19.29
C GLN A 207 86.42 23.22 18.20
N ALA A 208 85.66 24.07 17.51
CA ALA A 208 86.17 24.98 16.50
C ALA A 208 87.14 26.00 17.12
N ALA A 209 86.80 26.59 18.27
CA ALA A 209 87.67 27.49 19.02
C ALA A 209 88.96 26.79 19.49
N SER A 210 88.86 25.55 19.99
CA SER A 210 90.04 24.75 20.35
C SER A 210 90.94 24.45 19.15
N LYS A 211 90.34 24.12 17.99
CA LYS A 211 91.07 23.92 16.73
C LYS A 211 91.72 25.22 16.24
N ALA A 212 91.02 26.36 16.33
CA ALA A 212 91.55 27.67 15.97
C ALA A 212 92.73 28.06 16.88
N ALA A 213 92.60 27.92 18.20
CA ALA A 213 93.69 28.16 19.14
C ALA A 213 94.90 27.22 18.91
N LYS A 214 94.67 25.96 18.51
CA LYS A 214 95.75 25.05 18.12
C LYS A 214 96.44 25.49 16.82
N LYS A 215 95.67 25.99 15.84
CA LYS A 215 96.23 26.57 14.60
C LYS A 215 97.04 27.82 14.91
N GLU A 216 96.51 28.76 15.68
CA GLU A 216 97.26 29.97 16.08
C GLU A 216 98.56 29.63 16.83
N ARG A 217 98.56 28.63 17.70
CA ARG A 217 99.80 28.13 18.33
C ARG A 217 100.77 27.50 17.34
N ALA A 218 100.26 26.77 16.34
CA ALA A 218 101.08 26.19 15.28
C ALA A 218 101.65 27.27 14.35
N ASP A 219 100.87 28.28 14.00
CA ASP A 219 101.27 29.43 13.19
C ASP A 219 102.30 30.27 13.95
N TRP A 220 102.11 30.52 15.25
CA TRP A 220 103.12 31.18 16.10
C TRP A 220 104.43 30.38 16.16
N ALA A 221 104.36 29.05 16.32
CA ALA A 221 105.54 28.19 16.31
C ALA A 221 106.24 28.18 14.95
N TYR A 222 105.46 28.20 13.85
CA TYR A 222 105.97 28.30 12.50
C TYR A 222 106.66 29.64 12.25
N ASP A 223 106.09 30.74 12.72
CA ASP A 223 106.69 32.08 12.63
C ASP A 223 107.98 32.19 13.46
N GLN A 224 108.02 31.60 14.65
CA GLN A 224 109.25 31.50 15.45
C GLN A 224 110.32 30.68 14.71
N LEU A 225 109.95 29.55 14.11
CA LEU A 225 110.89 28.74 13.32
C LEU A 225 111.36 29.48 12.06
N LYS A 226 110.48 30.27 11.43
CA LYS A 226 110.82 31.12 10.28
C LYS A 226 111.81 32.21 10.69
N GLN A 227 111.59 32.89 11.80
CA GLN A 227 112.52 33.89 12.35
C GLN A 227 113.89 33.25 12.67
N GLN A 228 113.90 32.08 13.33
CA GLN A 228 115.14 31.35 13.60
C GLN A 228 115.87 30.96 12.31
N LYS A 229 115.13 30.49 11.28
CA LYS A 229 115.72 30.19 9.96
C LYS A 229 116.25 31.43 9.25
N GLU A 230 115.57 32.57 9.33
CA GLU A 230 116.04 33.84 8.75
C GLU A 230 117.28 34.36 9.51
N GLU A 231 117.33 34.22 10.84
CA GLU A 231 118.51 34.56 11.64
C GLU A 231 119.69 33.62 11.37
N GLU A 232 119.45 32.31 11.28
CA GLU A 232 120.47 31.34 10.86
C GLU A 232 120.95 31.61 9.43
N ALA A 233 120.05 31.93 8.50
CA ALA A 233 120.41 32.31 7.14
C ALA A 233 121.26 33.57 7.13
N ARG A 234 120.91 34.61 7.90
CA ARG A 234 121.75 35.82 8.05
C ARG A 234 123.09 35.55 8.71
N ARG A 235 123.17 34.61 9.65
CA ARG A 235 124.45 34.17 10.24
C ARG A 235 125.29 33.44 9.21
N ARG A 236 124.69 32.53 8.43
CA ARG A 236 125.34 31.85 7.32
C ARG A 236 125.79 32.81 6.23
N GLU A 237 124.99 33.80 5.84
CA GLU A 237 125.39 34.83 4.88
C GLU A 237 126.60 35.62 5.39
N LYS A 238 126.62 36.01 6.68
CA LYS A 238 127.79 36.68 7.27
C LYS A 238 129.02 35.78 7.34
N GLU A 239 128.85 34.50 7.65
CA GLU A 239 129.92 33.51 7.63
C GLU A 239 130.41 33.26 6.20
N GLU A 240 129.52 33.19 5.23
CA GLU A 240 129.82 33.05 3.80
C GLU A 240 130.50 34.29 3.25
N ASP A 241 130.11 35.50 3.64
CA ASP A 241 130.81 36.74 3.28
C ASP A 241 132.22 36.78 3.86
N LEU A 242 132.41 36.32 5.10
CA LEU A 242 133.72 36.21 5.75
C LEU A 242 134.59 35.13 5.07
N ILE A 243 133.97 34.00 4.69
CA ILE A 243 134.60 32.92 3.93
C ILE A 243 134.93 33.41 2.52
N ASN A 244 134.11 34.23 1.87
CA ASN A 244 134.33 34.74 0.52
C ASN A 244 135.46 35.79 0.50
N LEU A 245 135.61 36.59 1.56
CA LEU A 245 136.77 37.46 1.77
C LEU A 245 138.07 36.66 1.95
N LEU A 246 138.03 35.62 2.80
CA LEU A 246 139.17 34.69 2.97
C LEU A 246 139.46 33.89 1.70
N ARG A 247 138.41 33.50 0.97
CA ARG A 247 138.50 32.72 -0.27
C ARG A 247 139.03 33.56 -1.42
N ALA A 248 138.76 34.86 -1.49
CA ALA A 248 139.38 35.75 -2.46
C ALA A 248 140.90 35.90 -2.22
N GLU A 249 141.35 35.91 -0.95
CA GLU A 249 142.78 35.90 -0.60
C GLU A 249 143.42 34.52 -0.82
N GLU A 250 142.71 33.43 -0.54
CA GLU A 250 143.17 32.07 -0.81
C GLU A 250 143.11 31.67 -2.30
N GLU A 251 142.21 32.23 -3.12
CA GLU A 251 142.09 31.95 -4.57
C GLU A 251 143.24 32.59 -5.35
N ALA A 252 143.79 33.73 -4.90
CA ALA A 252 145.04 34.27 -5.44
C ALA A 252 146.26 33.35 -5.19
N GLU A 253 146.27 32.58 -4.10
CA GLU A 253 147.30 31.57 -3.77
C GLU A 253 146.98 30.17 -4.32
N ARG A 254 145.68 29.83 -4.49
CA ARG A 254 145.22 28.56 -5.07
C ARG A 254 145.26 28.57 -6.59
N ASP A 255 145.16 29.68 -7.30
CA ASP A 255 145.36 29.70 -8.76
C ASP A 255 146.80 29.29 -9.15
N ARG A 256 147.77 29.44 -8.23
CA ARG A 256 149.13 28.88 -8.38
C ARG A 256 149.23 27.38 -8.06
N ARG A 257 148.26 26.78 -7.37
CA ARG A 257 148.26 25.36 -6.92
C ARG A 257 147.16 24.50 -7.58
N ALA A 258 146.17 25.12 -8.22
CA ALA A 258 145.05 24.49 -8.93
C ALA A 258 145.43 24.07 -10.36
N ALA A 259 146.48 24.67 -10.95
CA ALA A 259 147.09 24.16 -12.18
C ALA A 259 147.61 22.71 -12.03
N ASP A 260 148.05 22.33 -10.83
CA ASP A 260 148.67 21.02 -10.56
C ASP A 260 147.69 19.95 -10.05
N THR A 261 146.52 20.32 -9.52
CA THR A 261 145.56 19.36 -8.93
C THR A 261 144.29 19.11 -9.75
N ALA A 262 144.00 19.96 -10.75
CA ALA A 262 142.88 19.80 -11.68
C ALA A 262 143.02 18.58 -12.60
N ARG A 263 144.25 18.09 -12.84
CA ARG A 263 144.49 16.86 -13.63
C ARG A 263 144.14 15.56 -12.89
N ALA A 264 144.01 15.56 -11.56
CA ALA A 264 143.86 14.32 -10.77
C ALA A 264 142.41 14.01 -10.31
N ARG A 265 141.47 14.96 -10.42
CA ARG A 265 140.08 14.80 -9.91
C ARG A 265 139.03 14.49 -10.98
N GLN A 266 139.36 14.62 -12.27
CA GLN A 266 138.44 14.28 -13.37
C GLN A 266 138.21 12.76 -13.55
N GLU A 267 139.07 11.90 -13.01
CA GLU A 267 138.97 10.45 -13.20
C GLU A 267 138.09 9.72 -12.16
N LYS A 268 137.90 10.27 -10.95
CA LYS A 268 137.12 9.60 -9.89
C LYS A 268 135.61 9.87 -9.96
N LEU A 269 135.20 11.02 -10.47
CA LEU A 269 133.78 11.43 -10.54
C LEU A 269 132.98 10.68 -11.64
N ARG A 270 133.66 10.08 -12.63
CA ARG A 270 133.02 9.28 -13.70
C ARG A 270 132.56 7.89 -13.25
N ALA A 271 133.16 7.32 -12.21
CA ALA A 271 132.88 5.93 -11.78
C ALA A 271 131.62 5.80 -10.90
N GLU A 272 131.31 6.81 -10.09
CA GLU A 272 130.20 6.76 -9.11
C GLU A 272 128.83 7.04 -9.75
N MET A 273 128.78 7.76 -10.87
CA MET A 273 127.55 8.10 -11.59
C MET A 273 126.91 6.90 -12.31
N LEU A 274 127.71 5.89 -12.69
CA LEU A 274 127.25 4.70 -13.42
C LEU A 274 126.60 3.65 -12.51
N ALA A 275 126.99 3.57 -11.23
CA ALA A 275 126.47 2.59 -10.27
C ALA A 275 125.05 2.91 -9.77
N ALA A 276 124.71 4.19 -9.61
CA ALA A 276 123.41 4.64 -9.10
C ALA A 276 122.26 4.46 -10.10
N ASN A 277 122.54 4.51 -11.40
CA ASN A 277 121.54 4.39 -12.47
C ASN A 277 120.98 2.96 -12.58
N GLN A 278 121.83 1.95 -12.40
CA GLN A 278 121.45 0.53 -12.53
C GLN A 278 120.54 0.04 -11.40
N ALA A 279 120.63 0.63 -10.20
CA ALA A 279 119.77 0.27 -9.06
C ALA A 279 118.32 0.76 -9.23
N MET A 280 118.10 1.90 -9.91
CA MET A 280 116.77 2.50 -10.09
C MET A 280 115.93 1.79 -11.16
N LEU A 281 116.56 1.20 -12.17
CA LEU A 281 115.89 0.44 -13.22
C LEU A 281 115.27 -0.87 -12.70
N ARG A 282 115.98 -1.61 -11.83
CA ARG A 282 115.51 -2.90 -11.29
C ARG A 282 114.23 -2.77 -10.45
N LEU A 283 114.12 -1.73 -9.63
CA LEU A 283 112.93 -1.47 -8.80
C LEU A 283 111.68 -1.10 -9.64
N LYS A 284 111.88 -0.54 -10.83
CA LYS A 284 110.80 -0.11 -11.73
C LYS A 284 110.19 -1.29 -12.50
N GLU A 285 110.97 -2.34 -12.76
CA GLU A 285 110.53 -3.57 -13.43
C GLU A 285 109.68 -4.45 -12.51
N GLU A 286 110.04 -4.56 -11.23
CA GLU A 286 109.29 -5.37 -10.25
C GLU A 286 107.87 -4.82 -9.99
N ARG A 287 107.70 -3.50 -9.94
CA ARG A 287 106.38 -2.86 -9.77
C ARG A 287 105.47 -3.03 -10.99
N ALA A 288 106.04 -3.05 -12.20
CA ALA A 288 105.27 -3.25 -13.43
C ALA A 288 104.78 -4.70 -13.57
N ALA A 289 105.51 -5.68 -13.02
CA ALA A 289 105.12 -7.09 -13.03
C ALA A 289 103.94 -7.38 -12.09
N GLN A 290 103.89 -6.75 -10.91
CA GLN A 290 102.81 -6.91 -9.93
C GLN A 290 101.49 -6.32 -10.43
N ALA A 291 101.51 -5.12 -11.05
CA ALA A 291 100.31 -4.49 -11.59
C ALA A 291 99.62 -5.33 -12.70
N LYS A 292 100.40 -6.04 -13.53
CA LYS A 292 99.86 -6.92 -14.58
C LYS A 292 99.14 -8.16 -14.03
N GLN A 293 99.55 -8.67 -12.87
CA GLN A 293 98.90 -9.85 -12.27
C GLN A 293 97.56 -9.50 -11.63
N GLU A 294 97.45 -8.31 -11.02
CA GLU A 294 96.19 -7.83 -10.45
C GLU A 294 95.15 -7.51 -11.55
N GLU A 295 95.59 -6.89 -12.66
CA GLU A 295 94.72 -6.61 -13.81
C GLU A 295 94.14 -7.90 -14.43
N GLN A 296 94.92 -8.98 -14.49
CA GLN A 296 94.46 -10.29 -15.00
C GLN A 296 93.44 -10.95 -14.08
N ARG A 297 93.58 -10.83 -12.75
CA ARG A 297 92.58 -11.33 -11.79
C ARG A 297 91.27 -10.58 -11.89
N LEU A 298 91.32 -9.25 -11.93
CA LEU A 298 90.14 -8.39 -12.06
C LEU A 298 89.35 -8.70 -13.35
N ARG A 299 90.08 -8.99 -14.45
CA ARG A 299 89.49 -9.33 -15.75
C ARG A 299 88.79 -10.70 -15.73
N GLN A 300 89.27 -11.66 -14.94
CA GLN A 300 88.64 -12.97 -14.79
C GLN A 300 87.39 -12.92 -13.91
N GLU A 301 87.41 -12.14 -12.83
CA GLU A 301 86.25 -11.93 -11.96
C GLU A 301 85.11 -11.21 -12.71
N MET A 302 85.44 -10.18 -13.49
CA MET A 302 84.45 -9.44 -14.28
C MET A 302 83.80 -10.30 -15.37
N LEU A 303 84.55 -11.21 -16.01
CA LEU A 303 83.99 -12.17 -16.98
C LEU A 303 83.09 -13.23 -16.32
N ALA A 304 83.40 -13.64 -15.09
CA ALA A 304 82.58 -14.58 -14.34
C ALA A 304 81.24 -13.94 -13.90
N ASP A 305 81.25 -12.68 -13.49
CA ASP A 305 80.06 -11.93 -13.11
C ASP A 305 79.12 -11.68 -14.30
N MET A 306 79.68 -11.35 -15.47
CA MET A 306 78.86 -11.20 -16.69
C MET A 306 78.19 -12.52 -17.09
N ALA A 307 78.88 -13.66 -16.99
CA ALA A 307 78.30 -14.96 -17.28
C ALA A 307 77.23 -15.39 -16.24
N ALA A 308 77.36 -14.95 -14.99
CA ALA A 308 76.36 -15.20 -13.95
C ALA A 308 75.09 -14.35 -14.17
N GLN A 309 75.24 -13.09 -14.59
CA GLN A 309 74.12 -12.21 -14.93
C GLN A 309 73.36 -12.70 -16.16
N GLU A 310 74.05 -13.14 -17.21
CA GLU A 310 73.41 -13.65 -18.43
C GLU A 310 72.58 -14.93 -18.16
N ARG A 311 73.03 -15.81 -17.26
CA ARG A 311 72.25 -16.98 -16.81
C ARG A 311 71.00 -16.59 -16.04
N LEU A 312 71.07 -15.56 -15.19
CA LEU A 312 69.93 -15.03 -14.44
C LEU A 312 68.89 -14.39 -15.37
N GLU A 313 69.34 -13.67 -16.39
CA GLU A 313 68.47 -13.08 -17.40
C GLU A 313 67.75 -14.14 -18.25
N GLN A 314 68.45 -15.19 -18.71
CA GLN A 314 67.82 -16.30 -19.44
C GLN A 314 66.74 -17.02 -18.62
N MET A 315 66.99 -17.27 -17.32
CA MET A 315 66.02 -17.93 -16.43
C MET A 315 64.81 -17.03 -16.14
N SER A 316 64.99 -15.72 -15.99
CA SER A 316 63.88 -14.78 -15.79
C SER A 316 62.99 -14.64 -17.03
N ALA A 317 63.59 -14.62 -18.23
CA ALA A 317 62.87 -14.59 -19.50
C ALA A 317 62.04 -15.86 -19.74
N GLN A 318 62.58 -17.03 -19.37
CA GLN A 318 61.85 -18.31 -19.44
C GLN A 318 60.65 -18.32 -18.48
N ARG A 319 60.83 -17.80 -17.25
CA ARG A 319 59.77 -17.71 -16.23
C ARG A 319 58.65 -16.75 -16.63
N ALA A 320 58.98 -15.64 -17.27
CA ALA A 320 58.00 -14.69 -17.81
C ALA A 320 57.19 -15.29 -18.97
N ARG A 321 57.82 -16.08 -19.86
CA ARG A 321 57.11 -16.80 -20.94
C ARG A 321 56.13 -17.83 -20.41
N LEU A 322 56.53 -18.62 -19.40
CA LEU A 322 55.66 -19.61 -18.75
C LEU A 322 54.42 -18.96 -18.12
N ARG A 323 54.60 -17.87 -17.35
CA ARG A 323 53.46 -17.17 -16.73
C ARG A 323 52.49 -16.57 -17.74
N ARG A 324 52.98 -16.03 -18.85
CA ARG A 324 52.11 -15.54 -19.94
C ARG A 324 51.33 -16.68 -20.61
N ALA A 325 51.97 -17.83 -20.83
CA ALA A 325 51.30 -19.00 -21.38
C ALA A 325 50.24 -19.59 -20.43
N GLU A 326 50.51 -19.61 -19.12
CA GLU A 326 49.53 -20.03 -18.10
C GLU A 326 48.33 -19.08 -18.04
N HIS A 327 48.58 -17.77 -18.06
CA HIS A 327 47.52 -16.77 -18.08
C HIS A 327 46.67 -16.86 -19.34
N ALA A 328 47.29 -17.04 -20.52
CA ALA A 328 46.56 -17.25 -21.77
C ALA A 328 45.66 -18.50 -21.70
N ARG A 329 46.19 -19.63 -21.20
CA ARG A 329 45.41 -20.86 -21.01
C ARG A 329 44.26 -20.71 -20.00
N ALA A 330 44.42 -19.87 -18.97
CA ALA A 330 43.37 -19.60 -18.00
C ALA A 330 42.24 -18.76 -18.61
N VAL A 331 42.59 -17.75 -19.43
CA VAL A 331 41.63 -16.92 -20.16
C VAL A 331 40.84 -17.76 -21.19
N ASP A 332 41.51 -18.64 -21.94
CA ASP A 332 40.85 -19.52 -22.90
C ASP A 332 39.86 -20.48 -22.22
N ARG A 333 40.20 -21.02 -21.05
CA ARG A 333 39.29 -21.86 -20.26
C ARG A 333 38.04 -21.09 -19.80
N LEU A 334 38.22 -19.84 -19.36
CA LEU A 334 37.08 -18.99 -18.97
C LEU A 334 36.18 -18.66 -20.15
N LEU A 335 36.75 -18.39 -21.33
CA LEU A 335 35.98 -18.16 -22.56
C LEU A 335 35.23 -19.42 -23.01
N GLN A 336 35.85 -20.60 -22.94
CA GLN A 336 35.19 -21.88 -23.24
C GLN A 336 34.07 -22.19 -22.26
N GLN A 337 34.27 -21.94 -20.95
CA GLN A 337 33.21 -22.10 -19.96
C GLN A 337 32.04 -21.15 -20.21
N LYS A 338 32.30 -19.89 -20.56
CA LYS A 338 31.25 -18.93 -20.93
C LYS A 338 30.45 -19.37 -22.15
N ARG A 339 31.13 -19.80 -23.22
CA ARG A 339 30.45 -20.34 -24.42
C ARG A 339 29.61 -21.56 -24.09
N ALA A 340 30.14 -22.51 -23.32
CA ALA A 340 29.39 -23.69 -22.90
C ALA A 340 28.15 -23.33 -22.05
N THR A 341 28.23 -22.30 -21.20
CA THR A 341 27.07 -21.82 -20.44
C THR A 341 26.04 -21.11 -21.32
N GLU A 342 26.48 -20.35 -22.32
CA GLU A 342 25.60 -19.67 -23.28
C GLU A 342 24.89 -20.69 -24.18
N ASP A 343 25.62 -21.67 -24.73
CA ASP A 343 25.08 -22.76 -25.55
C ASP A 343 24.07 -23.61 -24.75
N ALA A 344 24.37 -23.90 -23.48
CA ALA A 344 23.44 -24.63 -22.61
C ALA A 344 22.19 -23.83 -22.25
N ALA A 345 22.28 -22.49 -22.17
CA ALA A 345 21.13 -21.62 -21.95
C ALA A 345 20.25 -21.55 -23.20
N GLN A 346 20.84 -21.36 -24.38
CA GLN A 346 20.13 -21.36 -25.66
C GLN A 346 19.45 -22.70 -25.94
N ALA A 347 20.12 -23.83 -25.67
CA ALA A 347 19.52 -25.15 -25.83
C ALA A 347 18.30 -25.37 -24.89
N LYS A 348 18.33 -24.81 -23.68
CA LYS A 348 17.19 -24.86 -22.75
C LYS A 348 16.03 -23.98 -23.21
N GLU A 349 16.32 -22.81 -23.75
CA GLU A 349 15.32 -21.90 -24.29
C GLU A 349 14.61 -22.52 -25.51
N LEU A 350 15.37 -23.03 -26.48
CA LEU A 350 14.83 -23.74 -27.65
C LEU A 350 14.02 -24.98 -27.25
N ALA A 351 14.45 -25.75 -26.24
CA ALA A 351 13.69 -26.88 -25.74
C ALA A 351 12.37 -26.46 -25.06
N ALA A 352 12.37 -25.31 -24.36
CA ALA A 352 11.17 -24.76 -23.74
C ALA A 352 10.19 -24.21 -24.78
N GLU A 353 10.68 -23.58 -25.84
CA GLU A 353 9.88 -23.15 -26.99
C GLU A 353 9.26 -24.34 -27.72
N ALA A 354 10.05 -25.36 -28.06
CA ALA A 354 9.55 -26.58 -28.68
C ALA A 354 8.49 -27.31 -27.80
N ALA A 355 8.66 -27.30 -26.47
CA ALA A 355 7.67 -27.86 -25.55
C ALA A 355 6.37 -27.05 -25.50
N LYS A 356 6.46 -25.71 -25.59
CA LYS A 356 5.29 -24.83 -25.70
C LYS A 356 4.57 -25.03 -27.02
N GLU A 357 5.29 -25.08 -28.13
CA GLU A 357 4.70 -25.35 -29.46
C GLU A 357 4.02 -26.73 -29.50
N ALA A 358 4.64 -27.77 -28.91
CA ALA A 358 4.03 -29.09 -28.82
C ALA A 358 2.76 -29.10 -27.93
N MET A 359 2.74 -28.31 -26.85
CA MET A 359 1.54 -28.13 -26.01
C MET A 359 0.43 -27.38 -26.77
N GLU A 360 0.78 -26.33 -27.51
CA GLU A 360 -0.16 -25.56 -28.32
C GLU A 360 -0.71 -26.37 -29.49
N GLN A 361 0.10 -27.20 -30.15
CA GLN A 361 -0.33 -28.14 -31.18
C GLN A 361 -1.28 -29.21 -30.62
N LYS A 362 -0.99 -29.75 -29.43
CA LYS A 362 -1.93 -30.67 -28.75
C LYS A 362 -3.24 -29.97 -28.39
N ARG A 363 -3.16 -28.73 -27.90
CA ARG A 363 -4.33 -27.93 -27.55
C ARG A 363 -5.17 -27.58 -28.78
N SER A 364 -4.55 -27.22 -29.91
CA SER A 364 -5.24 -26.92 -31.15
C SER A 364 -5.85 -28.17 -31.77
N ALA A 365 -5.20 -29.33 -31.70
CA ALA A 365 -5.78 -30.61 -32.11
C ALA A 365 -7.03 -30.97 -31.29
N ILE A 366 -6.98 -30.85 -29.96
CA ILE A 366 -8.14 -31.06 -29.08
C ILE A 366 -9.27 -30.06 -29.39
N LEU A 367 -8.92 -28.79 -29.62
CA LEU A 367 -9.89 -27.76 -30.01
C LEU A 367 -10.55 -28.08 -31.34
N GLN A 368 -9.82 -28.60 -32.32
CA GLN A 368 -10.37 -29.01 -33.62
C GLN A 368 -11.25 -30.25 -33.50
N GLU A 369 -10.88 -31.23 -32.67
CA GLU A 369 -11.71 -32.41 -32.38
C GLU A 369 -13.03 -32.03 -31.71
N GLU A 370 -12.99 -31.16 -30.69
CA GLU A 370 -14.20 -30.65 -30.02
C GLU A 370 -15.01 -29.73 -30.95
N ARG A 371 -14.34 -28.91 -31.78
CA ARG A 371 -15.02 -28.10 -32.82
C ARG A 371 -15.73 -28.98 -33.82
N MET A 372 -15.15 -30.12 -34.24
CA MET A 372 -15.81 -31.10 -35.12
C MET A 372 -16.99 -31.80 -34.43
N LYS A 373 -16.90 -32.13 -33.13
CA LYS A 373 -18.05 -32.68 -32.37
C LYS A 373 -19.19 -31.69 -32.28
N LEU A 374 -18.90 -30.44 -31.91
CA LEU A 374 -19.90 -29.38 -31.82
C LEU A 374 -20.52 -29.05 -33.19
N LEU A 375 -19.74 -29.12 -34.28
CA LEU A 375 -20.27 -28.95 -35.63
C LEU A 375 -21.17 -30.12 -36.07
N ARG A 376 -20.89 -31.36 -35.65
CA ARG A 376 -21.81 -32.51 -35.86
C ARG A 376 -23.13 -32.33 -35.13
N GLU A 377 -23.08 -31.88 -33.87
CA GLU A 377 -24.28 -31.60 -33.08
C GLU A 377 -25.06 -30.40 -33.65
N ALA A 378 -24.36 -29.35 -34.07
CA ALA A 378 -24.95 -28.18 -34.72
C ALA A 378 -25.58 -28.50 -36.08
N ALA A 379 -25.04 -29.47 -36.84
CA ALA A 379 -25.63 -29.92 -38.10
C ALA A 379 -27.04 -30.52 -37.89
N ALA A 380 -27.28 -31.22 -36.77
CA ALA A 380 -28.59 -31.78 -36.43
C ALA A 380 -29.64 -30.71 -36.06
N VAL A 381 -29.21 -29.52 -35.60
CA VAL A 381 -30.08 -28.43 -35.11
C VAL A 381 -30.00 -27.19 -36.00
N ARG A 382 -29.46 -27.33 -37.22
CA ARG A 382 -29.16 -26.25 -38.18
C ARG A 382 -30.31 -25.26 -38.41
N GLN A 383 -31.55 -25.73 -38.36
CA GLN A 383 -32.75 -24.92 -38.64
C GLN A 383 -33.10 -23.93 -37.50
N CYS A 384 -32.49 -24.08 -36.32
CA CYS A 384 -32.77 -23.25 -35.15
C CYS A 384 -31.57 -22.38 -34.71
N LEU A 385 -30.48 -22.35 -35.49
CA LEU A 385 -29.29 -21.56 -35.18
C LEU A 385 -29.42 -20.12 -35.73
N PRO A 386 -29.11 -19.08 -34.94
CA PRO A 386 -29.16 -17.69 -35.39
C PRO A 386 -28.09 -17.42 -36.48
N PRO A 387 -28.38 -16.53 -37.45
CA PRO A 387 -27.47 -16.25 -38.55
C PRO A 387 -26.15 -15.63 -38.05
N GLY A 388 -25.01 -16.25 -38.39
CA GLY A 388 -23.66 -15.76 -38.06
C GLY A 388 -22.86 -16.64 -37.07
N THR A 389 -23.42 -17.74 -36.57
CA THR A 389 -22.75 -18.66 -35.62
C THR A 389 -21.70 -19.58 -36.26
N LEU A 390 -21.73 -19.78 -37.58
CA LEU A 390 -20.78 -20.61 -38.33
C LEU A 390 -19.86 -19.73 -39.17
N THR A 391 -18.53 -19.86 -39.01
CA THR A 391 -17.57 -19.15 -39.86
C THR A 391 -17.44 -19.82 -41.24
N ALA A 392 -16.87 -19.11 -42.23
CA ALA A 392 -16.70 -19.65 -43.59
C ALA A 392 -15.89 -20.96 -43.62
N ASP A 393 -14.89 -21.09 -42.73
CA ASP A 393 -14.07 -22.29 -42.59
C ASP A 393 -14.84 -23.46 -41.96
N ASP A 394 -15.77 -23.20 -41.03
CA ASP A 394 -16.63 -24.22 -40.41
C ASP A 394 -17.58 -24.85 -41.42
N VAL A 395 -18.11 -24.04 -42.34
CA VAL A 395 -18.98 -24.49 -43.43
C VAL A 395 -18.20 -25.36 -44.42
N ALA A 396 -16.94 -25.03 -44.70
CA ALA A 396 -16.06 -25.83 -45.56
C ALA A 396 -15.71 -27.19 -44.90
N LEU A 397 -15.39 -27.19 -43.60
CA LEU A 397 -15.12 -28.40 -42.82
C LEU A 397 -16.33 -29.33 -42.72
N MET A 398 -17.54 -28.79 -42.51
CA MET A 398 -18.77 -29.59 -42.49
C MET A 398 -19.08 -30.24 -43.85
N ARG A 399 -18.75 -29.58 -44.98
CA ARG A 399 -18.86 -30.17 -46.33
C ARG A 399 -17.86 -31.31 -46.55
N GLN A 400 -16.62 -31.13 -46.12
CA GLN A 400 -15.58 -32.18 -46.24
C GLN A 400 -15.90 -33.41 -45.37
N ALA A 401 -16.58 -33.21 -44.24
CA ALA A 401 -17.01 -34.29 -43.34
C ALA A 401 -18.37 -34.93 -43.70
N ASN A 402 -19.00 -34.55 -44.82
CA ASN A 402 -20.34 -35.02 -45.25
C ASN A 402 -21.46 -34.78 -44.21
N LEU A 403 -21.41 -33.66 -43.49
CA LEU A 403 -22.43 -33.25 -42.51
C LEU A 403 -23.41 -32.21 -43.08
N LEU A 404 -23.24 -31.88 -44.36
CA LEU A 404 -24.05 -31.00 -45.21
C LEU A 404 -24.38 -31.75 -46.49
#